data_AF-A0A1G1IKY4-F1
#
_entry.id   AF-A0A1G1IKY4-F1
#
_cell.length_a   1.000
_cell.length_b   1.000
_cell.length_c   1.000
_cell.angle_alpha   90.00
_cell.angle_beta   90.00
_cell.angle_gamma   90.00
#
_symmetry.space_group_name_H-M   'P 1'
#
loop_
_entity.id
_entity.type
_entity.pdbx_description
1 polymer ?
#
loop_
_entity_poly.entity_id
_entity_poly.type
_entity_poly.pdbx_seq_one_letter_code
_entity_poly.pdbx_strand_id
1 'polypeptide(L)'
;MHDSGPYSNYRLTVRLELKNKPGTFASVTKLLAKEKANLGAVDLVESTHDSVVRDVTFDVANEKHGEKVVKKLQGLERVKVISASDRIFLLHLGGKIHVQSKVPLKTRNQLSMAYTPGVARVSRAIAEDPSKVYTLTIKSNSIAVVSDGSAILGLGNLGPHAAMPVMEGKAMIFKEFAGIDAWPICLATQDTDEIIKTVQHLAPAFGGINLEDISAPRCFEIEEKLRKTLDIPVMHDDQHGTAVVVLAALKNALKLVKKNIGSVRIVVSGMGAAGVACTKIIIAAGAKHVNGCNRKGVVFSTEKCGLEAAKKDFLSCLDRDNPIMSLKQALVGADVFIGVSAANLLSPNDLKKMSKDRIVFAMANPDPEVDPFQAVKYCRIFATGRSDFPNQINNALAFPGIFRGALNVRAKAINEEMKLAAADAIAGLIEPDQITEEYIIPSIFDRRVVDKVAGAVAKAARKSGVARRHFPAEAHQSGTLG
;
A
#
# COMPACT_ATOMS: atom_id res chain seq x y z
N MET A 1 11.36 5.02 28.89
CA MET A 1 10.28 4.35 28.14
C MET A 1 9.39 5.45 27.63
N HIS A 2 9.31 5.60 26.32
CA HIS A 2 8.61 6.70 25.69
C HIS A 2 7.11 6.62 25.95
N ASP A 3 6.53 7.77 26.29
CA ASP A 3 5.10 7.99 26.32
C ASP A 3 4.56 7.55 24.96
N SER A 4 3.84 6.42 24.96
CA SER A 4 3.23 5.93 23.74
C SER A 4 2.20 6.99 23.38
N GLY A 5 2.33 7.61 22.20
CA GLY A 5 1.34 8.60 21.76
C GLY A 5 -0.09 8.05 21.84
N PRO A 6 -1.12 8.89 21.65
CA PRO A 6 -2.54 8.54 21.88
C PRO A 6 -3.09 7.37 21.03
N TYR A 7 -2.26 6.79 20.15
CA TYR A 7 -2.58 5.67 19.29
C TYR A 7 -1.58 4.53 19.53
N SER A 8 -1.95 3.55 20.35
CA SER A 8 -1.31 2.24 20.25
C SER A 8 -1.98 1.42 19.14
N ASN A 9 -1.19 0.72 18.34
CA ASN A 9 -1.68 -0.29 17.41
C ASN A 9 -2.27 -1.53 18.14
N TYR A 10 -2.12 -1.62 19.46
CA TYR A 10 -2.61 -2.72 20.28
C TYR A 10 -3.63 -2.20 21.28
N ARG A 11 -4.90 -2.30 20.87
CA ARG A 11 -6.06 -1.89 21.67
C ARG A 11 -6.94 -3.10 21.95
N LEU A 12 -7.06 -3.43 23.24
CA LEU A 12 -7.89 -4.53 23.71
C LEU A 12 -9.23 -3.99 24.21
N THR A 13 -10.30 -4.73 23.95
CA THR A 13 -11.58 -4.58 24.62
C THR A 13 -11.83 -5.85 25.44
N VAL A 14 -11.94 -5.69 26.75
CA VAL A 14 -12.15 -6.81 27.67
C VAL A 14 -13.52 -6.68 28.31
N ARG A 15 -14.36 -7.70 28.13
CA ARG A 15 -15.66 -7.81 28.80
C ARG A 15 -15.46 -8.34 30.21
N LEU A 16 -15.81 -7.52 31.20
CA LEU A 16 -15.65 -7.81 32.61
C LEU A 16 -17.01 -7.90 33.29
N GLU A 17 -17.27 -9.01 33.98
CA GLU A 17 -18.33 -9.12 34.96
C GLU A 17 -17.78 -8.73 36.34
N LEU A 18 -18.31 -7.65 36.91
CA LEU A 18 -17.86 -7.05 38.16
C LEU A 18 -18.94 -7.28 39.22
N LYS A 19 -18.60 -7.72 40.44
CA LYS A 19 -19.59 -7.66 41.54
C LYS A 19 -20.00 -6.21 41.79
N ASN A 20 -21.29 -5.97 41.93
CA ASN A 20 -21.88 -4.65 42.17
C ASN A 20 -21.60 -4.17 43.61
N LYS A 21 -20.33 -3.89 43.91
CA LYS A 21 -19.84 -3.36 45.19
C LYS A 21 -18.94 -2.16 44.92
N PRO A 22 -19.00 -1.09 45.76
CA PRO A 22 -18.09 0.04 45.66
C PRO A 22 -16.62 -0.41 45.63
N GLY A 23 -15.83 0.23 44.75
CA GLY A 23 -14.41 -0.05 44.60
C GLY A 23 -14.04 -1.21 43.66
N THR A 24 -14.98 -2.07 43.24
CA THR A 24 -14.69 -3.17 42.31
C THR A 24 -14.16 -2.65 40.96
N PHE A 25 -14.78 -1.63 40.37
CA PHE A 25 -14.27 -1.06 39.11
C PHE A 25 -12.98 -0.26 39.31
N ALA A 26 -12.80 0.37 40.47
CA ALA A 26 -11.57 1.10 40.79
C ALA A 26 -10.35 0.17 40.89
N SER A 27 -10.52 -1.09 41.30
CA SER A 27 -9.42 -2.07 41.28
C SER A 27 -8.96 -2.40 39.86
N VAL A 28 -9.89 -2.47 38.90
CA VAL A 28 -9.61 -2.66 37.47
C VAL A 28 -8.80 -1.48 36.93
N THR A 29 -9.28 -0.25 37.10
CA THR A 29 -8.59 0.94 36.57
C THR A 29 -7.22 1.15 37.25
N LYS A 30 -7.11 0.86 38.55
CA LYS A 30 -5.83 0.86 39.28
C LYS A 30 -4.84 -0.16 38.72
N LEU A 31 -5.31 -1.37 38.37
CA LEU A 31 -4.44 -2.37 37.75
C LEU A 31 -3.95 -1.91 36.38
N LEU A 32 -4.83 -1.38 35.53
CA LEU A 32 -4.45 -0.86 34.21
C LEU A 32 -3.38 0.23 34.34
N ALA A 33 -3.58 1.19 35.24
CA ALA A 33 -2.59 2.23 35.53
C ALA A 33 -1.25 1.64 36.02
N LYS A 34 -1.29 0.65 36.93
CA LYS A 34 -0.08 -0.03 37.44
C LYS A 34 0.70 -0.75 36.33
N GLU A 35 0.00 -1.36 35.37
CA GLU A 35 0.64 -2.00 34.21
C GLU A 35 1.02 -1.01 33.11
N LYS A 36 0.68 0.28 33.25
CA LYS A 36 0.86 1.30 32.21
C LYS A 36 0.05 0.98 30.95
N ALA A 37 -1.14 0.41 31.12
CA ALA A 37 -2.15 0.31 30.08
C ALA A 37 -3.00 1.58 30.13
N ASN A 38 -3.12 2.29 28.99
CA ASN A 38 -3.87 3.52 28.94
C ASN A 38 -5.37 3.22 28.82
N LEU A 39 -6.17 3.62 29.80
CA LEU A 39 -7.60 3.37 29.81
C LEU A 39 -8.29 4.21 28.73
N GLY A 40 -9.10 3.56 27.90
CA GLY A 40 -9.96 4.16 26.90
C GLY A 40 -11.44 4.13 27.31
N ALA A 41 -12.30 3.74 26.37
CA ALA A 41 -13.75 3.67 26.58
C ALA A 41 -14.15 2.61 27.62
N VAL A 42 -15.24 2.89 28.34
CA VAL A 42 -15.85 1.99 29.32
C VAL A 42 -17.35 1.97 29.07
N ASP A 43 -17.83 0.90 28.47
CA ASP A 43 -19.22 0.79 28.04
C ASP A 43 -19.98 -0.17 28.97
N LEU A 44 -21.16 0.23 29.44
CA LEU A 44 -22.03 -0.61 30.25
C LEU A 44 -22.80 -1.57 29.33
N VAL A 45 -22.62 -2.87 29.52
CA VAL A 45 -23.34 -3.91 28.76
C VAL A 45 -24.60 -4.34 29.49
N GLU A 46 -24.47 -4.59 30.79
CA GLU A 46 -25.56 -5.08 31.64
C GLU A 46 -25.34 -4.63 33.08
N SER A 47 -26.42 -4.38 33.82
CA SER A 47 -26.37 -4.09 35.25
C SER A 47 -27.49 -4.82 35.96
N THR A 48 -27.13 -5.62 36.94
CA THR A 48 -28.05 -6.32 37.85
C THR A 48 -27.81 -5.84 39.28
N HIS A 49 -28.61 -6.33 40.23
CA HIS A 49 -28.36 -6.07 41.65
C HIS A 49 -26.99 -6.59 42.10
N ASP A 50 -26.56 -7.76 41.62
CA ASP A 50 -25.38 -8.46 42.13
C ASP A 50 -24.12 -8.25 41.28
N SER A 51 -24.28 -7.88 40.01
CA SER A 51 -23.18 -7.73 39.06
C SER A 51 -23.40 -6.59 38.06
N VAL A 52 -22.30 -6.08 37.53
CA VAL A 52 -22.26 -5.09 36.46
C VAL A 52 -21.30 -5.60 35.39
N VAL A 53 -21.77 -5.75 34.16
CA VAL A 53 -20.95 -6.16 33.03
C VAL A 53 -20.53 -4.92 32.24
N ARG A 54 -19.22 -4.76 32.05
CA ARG A 54 -18.64 -3.64 31.30
C ARG A 54 -17.67 -4.13 30.24
N ASP A 55 -17.71 -3.49 29.07
CA ASP A 55 -16.64 -3.58 28.09
C ASP A 55 -15.62 -2.48 28.40
N VAL A 56 -14.39 -2.89 28.75
CA VAL A 56 -13.31 -1.97 29.10
C VAL A 56 -12.28 -1.99 27.98
N THR A 57 -12.13 -0.86 27.31
CA THR A 57 -11.15 -0.68 26.24
C THR A 57 -9.89 -0.03 26.79
N PHE A 58 -8.71 -0.54 26.43
CA PHE A 58 -7.43 0.04 26.84
C PHE A 58 -6.32 -0.24 25.83
N ASP A 59 -5.34 0.64 25.81
CA ASP A 59 -4.16 0.56 24.95
C ASP A 59 -2.99 -0.08 25.70
N VAL A 60 -2.31 -1.01 25.03
CA VAL A 60 -1.12 -1.71 25.53
C VAL A 60 0.06 -1.51 24.58
N ALA A 61 1.27 -1.79 25.04
CA ALA A 61 2.48 -1.53 24.26
C ALA A 61 2.69 -2.53 23.11
N ASN A 62 2.23 -3.76 23.28
CA ASN A 62 2.33 -4.87 22.34
C ASN A 62 1.47 -6.04 22.83
N GLU A 63 1.36 -7.09 22.02
CA GLU A 63 0.62 -8.33 22.32
C GLU A 63 1.00 -8.95 23.68
N LYS A 64 2.30 -9.15 23.96
CA LYS A 64 2.77 -9.71 25.25
C LYS A 64 2.35 -8.85 26.44
N HIS A 65 2.35 -7.53 26.30
CA HIS A 65 1.85 -6.63 27.33
C HIS A 65 0.33 -6.81 27.51
N GLY A 66 -0.42 -6.89 26.42
CA GLY A 66 -1.86 -7.20 26.43
C GLY A 66 -2.19 -8.48 27.19
N GLU A 67 -1.55 -9.60 26.84
CA GLU A 67 -1.73 -10.89 27.51
C GLU A 67 -1.44 -10.81 29.02
N LYS A 68 -0.36 -10.11 29.39
CA LYS A 68 0.01 -9.89 30.79
C LYS A 68 -1.05 -9.10 31.55
N VAL A 69 -1.61 -8.05 30.94
CA VAL A 69 -2.67 -7.23 31.54
C VAL A 69 -3.93 -8.06 31.72
N VAL A 70 -4.38 -8.79 30.69
CA VAL A 70 -5.55 -9.67 30.75
C VAL A 70 -5.39 -10.74 31.83
N LYS A 71 -4.23 -11.39 31.91
CA LYS A 71 -3.93 -12.39 32.94
C LYS A 71 -3.99 -11.80 34.36
N LYS A 72 -3.55 -10.55 34.55
CA LYS A 72 -3.66 -9.88 35.85
C LYS A 72 -5.09 -9.46 36.17
N LEU A 73 -5.89 -9.07 35.18
CA LEU A 73 -7.31 -8.79 35.35
C LEU A 73 -8.07 -10.04 35.81
N GLN A 74 -7.73 -11.22 35.25
CA GLN A 74 -8.29 -12.51 35.68
C GLN A 74 -7.98 -12.85 37.14
N GLY A 75 -6.90 -12.30 37.71
CA GLY A 75 -6.51 -12.50 39.10
C GLY A 75 -7.12 -11.51 40.10
N LEU A 76 -7.93 -10.54 39.66
CA LEU A 76 -8.57 -9.59 40.56
C LEU A 76 -9.75 -10.22 41.29
N GLU A 77 -9.81 -10.05 42.61
CA GLU A 77 -11.01 -10.42 43.37
C GLU A 77 -12.23 -9.63 42.87
N ARG A 78 -13.39 -10.31 42.83
CA ARG A 78 -14.70 -9.71 42.45
C ARG A 78 -14.80 -9.27 40.98
N VAL A 79 -13.82 -9.65 40.15
CA VAL A 79 -13.79 -9.40 38.71
C VAL A 79 -13.70 -10.76 38.01
N LYS A 80 -14.53 -10.95 36.99
CA LYS A 80 -14.47 -12.11 36.10
C LYS A 80 -14.32 -11.62 34.67
N VAL A 81 -13.25 -12.05 34.01
CA VAL A 81 -13.03 -11.77 32.59
C VAL A 81 -13.91 -12.74 31.78
N ILE A 82 -14.92 -12.20 31.08
CA ILE A 82 -15.79 -12.99 30.19
C ILE A 82 -15.07 -13.22 28.86
N SER A 83 -14.52 -12.16 28.27
CA SER A 83 -13.77 -12.22 27.02
C SER A 83 -12.73 -11.11 26.97
N ALA A 84 -11.67 -11.34 26.23
CA ALA A 84 -10.70 -10.33 25.85
C ALA A 84 -10.54 -10.39 24.34
N SER A 85 -10.75 -9.28 23.66
CA SER A 85 -10.74 -9.22 22.21
C SER A 85 -9.86 -8.08 21.73
N ASP A 86 -8.98 -8.41 20.79
CA ASP A 86 -8.22 -7.42 20.04
C ASP A 86 -9.11 -6.84 18.94
N ARG A 87 -9.22 -5.51 18.88
CA ARG A 87 -10.09 -4.83 17.92
C ARG A 87 -9.69 -5.09 16.47
N ILE A 88 -8.41 -5.33 16.18
CA ILE A 88 -7.93 -5.70 14.85
C ILE A 88 -8.50 -7.07 14.49
N PHE A 89 -8.43 -8.06 15.38
CA PHE A 89 -8.99 -9.39 15.10
C PHE A 89 -10.51 -9.36 14.96
N LEU A 90 -11.21 -8.57 15.78
CA LEU A 90 -12.66 -8.38 15.65
C LEU A 90 -13.06 -7.82 14.28
N LEU A 91 -12.29 -6.87 13.74
CA LEU A 91 -12.51 -6.32 12.39
C LEU A 91 -12.39 -7.39 11.29
N HIS A 92 -11.65 -8.47 11.53
CA HIS A 92 -11.40 -9.54 10.56
C HIS A 92 -12.34 -10.75 10.71
N LEU A 93 -13.29 -10.73 11.66
CA LEU A 93 -14.25 -11.82 11.81
C LEU A 93 -15.11 -11.97 10.55
N GLY A 94 -14.96 -13.09 9.86
CA GLY A 94 -15.68 -13.38 8.61
C GLY A 94 -15.08 -12.71 7.35
N GLY A 95 -13.91 -12.09 7.45
CA GLY A 95 -13.27 -11.36 6.36
C GLY A 95 -13.76 -9.91 6.23
N LYS A 96 -13.12 -9.13 5.35
CA LYS A 96 -13.37 -7.69 5.19
C LYS A 96 -14.24 -7.31 3.99
N ILE A 97 -14.51 -8.28 3.11
CA ILE A 97 -15.23 -8.05 1.85
C ILE A 97 -16.34 -9.07 1.66
N HIS A 98 -17.36 -8.69 0.90
CA HIS A 98 -18.44 -9.59 0.48
C HIS A 98 -18.86 -9.27 -0.96
N VAL A 99 -19.53 -10.20 -1.62
CA VAL A 99 -20.07 -10.00 -2.97
C VAL A 99 -21.51 -9.51 -2.88
N GLN A 100 -21.84 -8.46 -3.62
CA GLN A 100 -23.19 -7.91 -3.71
C GLN A 100 -23.64 -7.81 -5.17
N SER A 101 -24.89 -8.21 -5.45
CA SER A 101 -25.49 -8.10 -6.77
C SER A 101 -25.79 -6.65 -7.15
N LYS A 102 -25.49 -6.26 -8.39
CA LYS A 102 -25.87 -4.94 -8.93
C LYS A 102 -27.39 -4.79 -9.16
N VAL A 103 -28.07 -5.91 -9.39
CA VAL A 103 -29.51 -5.97 -9.64
C VAL A 103 -30.13 -6.95 -8.64
N PRO A 104 -31.19 -6.56 -7.91
CA PRO A 104 -31.85 -7.45 -6.99
C PRO A 104 -32.68 -8.51 -7.74
N LEU A 105 -32.60 -9.77 -7.30
CA LEU A 105 -33.40 -10.88 -7.85
C LEU A 105 -34.62 -11.14 -6.96
N LYS A 106 -35.72 -10.41 -7.21
CA LYS A 106 -36.95 -10.48 -6.40
C LYS A 106 -38.10 -11.23 -7.08
N THR A 107 -38.01 -11.45 -8.39
CA THR A 107 -39.08 -12.05 -9.20
C THR A 107 -38.54 -13.13 -10.12
N ARG A 108 -39.43 -14.07 -10.52
CA ARG A 108 -39.11 -15.09 -11.54
C ARG A 108 -38.68 -14.47 -12.87
N ASN A 109 -39.33 -13.36 -13.27
CA ASN A 109 -38.96 -12.65 -14.49
C ASN A 109 -37.52 -12.13 -14.42
N GLN A 110 -37.13 -11.45 -13.34
CA GLN A 110 -35.74 -10.99 -13.13
C GLN A 110 -34.73 -12.14 -13.12
N LEU A 111 -35.05 -13.25 -12.44
CA LEU A 111 -34.19 -14.43 -12.42
C LEU A 111 -34.00 -15.00 -13.84
N SER A 112 -35.07 -15.09 -14.63
CA SER A 112 -35.02 -15.60 -16.00
C SER A 112 -34.21 -14.73 -16.97
N MET A 113 -34.11 -13.43 -16.69
CA MET A 113 -33.29 -12.48 -17.45
C MET A 113 -31.81 -12.54 -17.05
N ALA A 114 -31.53 -12.56 -15.74
CA ALA A 114 -30.18 -12.57 -15.20
C ALA A 114 -29.50 -13.96 -15.31
N TYR A 115 -30.29 -15.02 -15.35
CA TYR A 115 -29.84 -16.40 -15.44
C TYR A 115 -30.58 -17.13 -16.58
N THR A 116 -30.86 -18.42 -16.42
CA THR A 116 -31.52 -19.21 -17.47
C THR A 116 -32.99 -18.84 -17.63
N PRO A 117 -33.49 -18.75 -18.89
CA PRO A 117 -32.76 -18.96 -20.14
C PRO A 117 -32.10 -17.69 -20.73
N GLY A 118 -32.36 -16.49 -20.18
CA GLY A 118 -31.97 -15.20 -20.76
C GLY A 118 -30.47 -15.02 -20.96
N VAL A 119 -29.65 -15.43 -19.98
CA VAL A 119 -28.18 -15.30 -20.00
C VAL A 119 -27.53 -15.98 -21.22
N ALA A 120 -28.15 -17.01 -21.79
CA ALA A 120 -27.64 -17.70 -22.97
C ALA A 120 -27.52 -16.77 -24.19
N ARG A 121 -28.39 -15.75 -24.30
CA ARG A 121 -28.30 -14.73 -25.36
C ARG A 121 -27.06 -13.85 -25.19
N VAL A 122 -26.70 -13.53 -23.95
CA VAL A 122 -25.50 -12.75 -23.64
C VAL A 122 -24.24 -13.57 -23.95
N SER A 123 -24.21 -14.86 -23.57
CA SER A 123 -23.10 -15.76 -23.90
C SER A 123 -22.87 -15.87 -25.40
N ARG A 124 -23.93 -16.06 -26.20
CA ARG A 124 -23.82 -16.09 -27.67
C ARG A 124 -23.31 -14.77 -28.26
N ALA A 125 -23.81 -13.63 -27.76
CA ALA A 125 -23.36 -12.33 -28.23
C ALA A 125 -21.86 -12.10 -27.99
N ILE A 126 -21.30 -12.58 -26.87
CA ILE A 126 -19.87 -12.52 -26.57
C ILE A 126 -19.08 -13.53 -27.42
N ALA A 127 -19.63 -14.71 -27.70
CA ALA A 127 -18.98 -15.67 -28.59
C ALA A 127 -18.85 -15.14 -30.04
N GLU A 128 -19.85 -14.39 -30.52
CA GLU A 128 -19.82 -13.71 -31.82
C GLU A 128 -18.87 -12.51 -31.85
N ASP A 129 -18.80 -11.74 -30.75
CA ASP A 129 -17.91 -10.59 -30.60
C ASP A 129 -17.30 -10.58 -29.19
N PRO A 130 -16.06 -11.11 -29.03
CA PRO A 130 -15.39 -11.20 -27.74
C PRO A 130 -15.22 -9.85 -27.05
N SER A 131 -15.22 -8.72 -27.77
CA SER A 131 -15.07 -7.39 -27.18
C SER A 131 -16.24 -6.99 -26.28
N LYS A 132 -17.44 -7.58 -26.50
CA LYS A 132 -18.63 -7.37 -25.68
C LYS A 132 -18.48 -7.88 -24.25
N VAL A 133 -17.45 -8.69 -23.95
CA VAL A 133 -17.13 -9.06 -22.57
C VAL A 133 -16.93 -7.83 -21.67
N TYR A 134 -16.40 -6.73 -22.20
CA TYR A 134 -16.21 -5.49 -21.46
C TYR A 134 -17.49 -4.65 -21.29
N THR A 135 -18.57 -4.94 -22.01
CA THR A 135 -19.84 -4.20 -21.86
C THR A 135 -20.90 -5.02 -21.14
N LEU A 136 -20.86 -6.35 -21.30
CA LEU A 136 -21.89 -7.27 -20.80
C LEU A 136 -21.46 -8.05 -19.56
N THR A 137 -20.23 -7.84 -19.05
CA THR A 137 -19.74 -8.50 -17.84
C THR A 137 -18.99 -7.53 -16.93
N ILE A 138 -18.64 -8.02 -15.75
CA ILE A 138 -17.87 -7.27 -14.75
C ILE A 138 -16.43 -6.96 -15.18
N LYS A 139 -15.91 -7.61 -16.25
CA LYS A 139 -14.52 -7.47 -16.73
C LYS A 139 -14.07 -6.01 -16.87
N SER A 140 -14.96 -5.10 -17.26
CA SER A 140 -14.62 -3.68 -17.43
C SER A 140 -14.28 -2.93 -16.14
N ASN A 141 -14.65 -3.47 -14.98
CA ASN A 141 -14.45 -2.85 -13.68
C ASN A 141 -13.81 -3.80 -12.66
N SER A 142 -13.27 -4.94 -13.11
CA SER A 142 -12.72 -5.96 -12.21
C SER A 142 -11.20 -6.01 -12.21
N ILE A 143 -10.60 -6.19 -11.03
CA ILE A 143 -9.16 -6.42 -10.83
C ILE A 143 -8.94 -7.70 -10.03
N ALA A 144 -7.97 -8.51 -10.44
CA ALA A 144 -7.44 -9.59 -9.60
C ALA A 144 -6.25 -9.05 -8.80
N VAL A 145 -6.31 -9.14 -7.47
CA VAL A 145 -5.20 -8.87 -6.57
C VAL A 145 -4.52 -10.20 -6.30
N VAL A 146 -3.42 -10.48 -7.01
CA VAL A 146 -2.76 -11.79 -7.03
C VAL A 146 -1.50 -11.75 -6.17
N SER A 147 -1.35 -12.73 -5.28
CA SER A 147 -0.18 -12.92 -4.43
C SER A 147 0.14 -14.41 -4.26
N ASP A 148 1.37 -14.75 -3.89
CA ASP A 148 1.76 -16.07 -3.38
C ASP A 148 2.11 -16.06 -1.88
N GLY A 149 1.99 -14.89 -1.23
CA GLY A 149 2.31 -14.66 0.17
C GLY A 149 3.80 -14.80 0.51
N SER A 150 4.69 -14.69 -0.47
CA SER A 150 6.13 -14.87 -0.28
C SER A 150 6.88 -13.64 0.24
N ALA A 151 6.25 -12.46 0.23
CA ALA A 151 6.82 -11.20 0.72
C ALA A 151 5.77 -10.31 1.38
N ILE A 152 5.02 -10.83 2.35
CA ILE A 152 3.93 -10.10 3.01
C ILE A 152 4.50 -8.96 3.85
N LEU A 153 4.28 -7.72 3.42
CA LEU A 153 4.76 -6.51 4.11
C LEU A 153 6.28 -6.62 4.42
N GLY A 154 6.69 -6.39 5.67
CA GLY A 154 8.04 -6.67 6.18
C GLY A 154 8.19 -8.02 6.88
N LEU A 155 7.17 -8.88 6.82
CA LEU A 155 7.11 -10.15 7.57
C LEU A 155 7.75 -11.32 6.80
N GLY A 156 7.98 -11.16 5.50
CA GLY A 156 8.59 -12.18 4.64
C GLY A 156 7.58 -13.22 4.16
N ASN A 157 8.05 -14.45 3.98
CA ASN A 157 7.25 -15.54 3.43
C ASN A 157 6.45 -16.24 4.54
N LEU A 158 5.16 -15.93 4.63
CA LEU A 158 4.22 -16.61 5.54
C LEU A 158 3.20 -17.48 4.78
N GLY A 159 3.32 -17.54 3.45
CA GLY A 159 2.47 -18.33 2.58
C GLY A 159 1.12 -17.67 2.25
N PRO A 160 0.36 -18.29 1.33
CA PRO A 160 -0.82 -17.69 0.71
C PRO A 160 -1.97 -17.41 1.69
N HIS A 161 -2.18 -18.29 2.67
CA HIS A 161 -3.25 -18.13 3.66
C HIS A 161 -3.02 -16.90 4.56
N ALA A 162 -1.77 -16.67 4.96
CA ALA A 162 -1.41 -15.51 5.77
C ALA A 162 -1.47 -14.19 4.98
N ALA A 163 -1.39 -14.25 3.65
CA ALA A 163 -1.53 -13.07 2.78
C ALA A 163 -2.99 -12.62 2.59
N MET A 164 -3.97 -13.52 2.77
CA MET A 164 -5.39 -13.23 2.50
C MET A 164 -5.90 -11.95 3.17
N PRO A 165 -5.62 -11.66 4.46
CA PRO A 165 -6.05 -10.41 5.07
C PRO A 165 -5.47 -9.18 4.33
N VAL A 166 -4.20 -9.20 3.92
CA VAL A 166 -3.62 -8.05 3.20
C VAL A 166 -4.29 -7.88 1.84
N MET A 167 -4.52 -8.98 1.11
CA MET A 167 -5.16 -8.95 -0.20
C MET A 167 -6.62 -8.48 -0.14
N GLU A 168 -7.38 -8.90 0.87
CA GLU A 168 -8.73 -8.38 1.12
C GLU A 168 -8.71 -6.86 1.41
N GLY A 169 -7.71 -6.40 2.17
CA GLY A 169 -7.51 -4.98 2.42
C GLY A 169 -7.27 -4.19 1.14
N LYS A 170 -6.42 -4.70 0.24
CA LYS A 170 -6.18 -4.09 -1.08
C LYS A 170 -7.45 -4.06 -1.92
N ALA A 171 -8.22 -5.14 -1.94
CA ALA A 171 -9.50 -5.20 -2.65
C ALA A 171 -10.52 -4.18 -2.10
N MET A 172 -10.59 -4.03 -0.78
CA MET A 172 -11.42 -3.02 -0.12
C MET A 172 -11.00 -1.60 -0.49
N ILE A 173 -9.70 -1.29 -0.55
CA ILE A 173 -9.18 0.03 -0.96
C ILE A 173 -9.52 0.32 -2.43
N PHE A 174 -9.39 -0.66 -3.33
CA PHE A 174 -9.85 -0.53 -4.72
C PHE A 174 -11.33 -0.14 -4.80
N LYS A 175 -12.17 -0.77 -3.98
CA LYS A 175 -13.61 -0.51 -3.96
C LYS A 175 -13.94 0.86 -3.38
N GLU A 176 -13.39 1.18 -2.22
CA GLU A 176 -13.70 2.40 -1.47
C GLU A 176 -13.26 3.66 -2.22
N PHE A 177 -12.01 3.70 -2.69
CA PHE A 177 -11.44 4.93 -3.25
C PHE A 177 -11.65 5.05 -4.75
N ALA A 178 -11.70 3.93 -5.47
CA ALA A 178 -11.80 3.93 -6.92
C ALA A 178 -13.08 3.31 -7.47
N GLY A 179 -13.96 2.74 -6.65
CA GLY A 179 -15.17 2.05 -7.13
C GLY A 179 -14.87 0.81 -7.99
N ILE A 180 -13.67 0.23 -7.87
CA ILE A 180 -13.22 -0.95 -8.62
C ILE A 180 -13.65 -2.20 -7.86
N ASP A 181 -14.20 -3.17 -8.58
CA ASP A 181 -14.55 -4.47 -8.00
C ASP A 181 -13.29 -5.35 -8.02
N ALA A 182 -12.67 -5.60 -6.86
CA ALA A 182 -11.42 -6.33 -6.78
C ALA A 182 -11.57 -7.66 -6.03
N TRP A 183 -10.83 -8.69 -6.46
CA TRP A 183 -10.83 -10.02 -5.83
C TRP A 183 -9.43 -10.40 -5.34
N PRO A 184 -9.28 -10.78 -4.06
CA PRO A 184 -8.04 -11.34 -3.54
C PRO A 184 -7.84 -12.78 -4.03
N ILE A 185 -6.70 -13.06 -4.66
CA ILE A 185 -6.35 -14.38 -5.20
C ILE A 185 -4.95 -14.75 -4.71
N CYS A 186 -4.88 -15.41 -3.55
CA CYS A 186 -3.65 -15.99 -3.04
C CYS A 186 -3.42 -17.38 -3.64
N LEU A 187 -2.31 -17.56 -4.36
CA LEU A 187 -1.97 -18.81 -5.05
C LEU A 187 -1.17 -19.72 -4.12
N ALA A 188 -1.59 -20.99 -4.01
CA ALA A 188 -0.88 -22.02 -3.26
C ALA A 188 0.30 -22.63 -4.01
N THR A 189 1.06 -21.78 -4.71
CA THR A 189 2.31 -22.14 -5.41
C THR A 189 3.26 -20.95 -5.36
N GLN A 190 4.56 -21.25 -5.30
CA GLN A 190 5.63 -20.28 -5.43
C GLN A 190 6.51 -20.60 -6.67
N ASP A 191 6.07 -21.51 -7.53
CA ASP A 191 6.70 -21.71 -8.83
C ASP A 191 6.34 -20.56 -9.78
N THR A 192 7.37 -19.95 -10.38
CA THR A 192 7.22 -18.79 -11.25
C THR A 192 6.32 -19.09 -12.46
N ASP A 193 6.52 -20.22 -13.13
CA ASP A 193 5.79 -20.55 -14.35
C ASP A 193 4.35 -20.99 -14.06
N GLU A 194 4.11 -21.68 -12.95
CA GLU A 194 2.76 -22.00 -12.47
C GLU A 194 1.95 -20.74 -12.14
N ILE A 195 2.56 -19.76 -11.45
CA ILE A 195 1.91 -18.47 -11.16
C ILE A 195 1.51 -17.79 -12.48
N ILE A 196 2.45 -17.69 -13.44
CA ILE A 196 2.20 -17.03 -14.72
C ILE A 196 1.07 -17.71 -15.48
N LYS A 197 1.10 -19.03 -15.64
CA LYS A 197 0.06 -19.80 -16.32
C LYS A 197 -1.30 -19.64 -15.63
N THR A 198 -1.31 -19.68 -14.30
CA THR A 198 -2.55 -19.52 -13.52
C THR A 198 -3.16 -18.14 -13.75
N VAL A 199 -2.37 -17.07 -13.69
CA VAL A 199 -2.84 -15.71 -13.96
C VAL A 199 -3.33 -15.57 -15.40
N GLN A 200 -2.65 -16.20 -16.37
CA GLN A 200 -3.11 -16.23 -17.76
C GLN A 200 -4.48 -16.89 -17.92
N HIS A 201 -4.71 -18.01 -17.24
CA HIS A 201 -6.01 -18.69 -17.25
C HIS A 201 -7.12 -17.88 -16.56
N LEU A 202 -6.79 -17.05 -15.56
CA LEU A 202 -7.74 -16.18 -14.86
C LEU A 202 -8.05 -14.88 -15.62
N ALA A 203 -7.14 -14.42 -16.48
CA ALA A 203 -7.24 -13.14 -17.18
C ALA A 203 -8.57 -12.87 -17.91
N PRO A 204 -9.31 -13.86 -18.49
CA PRO A 204 -10.61 -13.61 -19.11
C PRO A 204 -11.61 -12.89 -18.20
N ALA A 205 -11.60 -13.16 -16.89
CA ALA A 205 -12.55 -12.58 -15.92
C ALA A 205 -12.22 -11.14 -15.48
N PHE A 206 -10.97 -10.69 -15.68
CA PHE A 206 -10.47 -9.45 -15.10
C PHE A 206 -10.13 -8.38 -16.14
N GLY A 207 -10.35 -7.12 -15.79
CA GLY A 207 -9.94 -5.95 -16.57
C GLY A 207 -8.49 -5.54 -16.35
N GLY A 208 -7.85 -6.09 -15.33
CA GLY A 208 -6.43 -5.89 -14.99
C GLY A 208 -5.97 -6.80 -13.86
N ILE A 209 -4.66 -6.93 -13.71
CA ILE A 209 -4.00 -7.75 -12.70
C ILE A 209 -3.11 -6.86 -11.83
N ASN A 210 -3.34 -6.88 -10.52
CA ASN A 210 -2.49 -6.27 -9.52
C ASN A 210 -1.69 -7.37 -8.82
N LEU A 211 -0.38 -7.44 -9.08
CA LEU A 211 0.53 -8.34 -8.37
C LEU A 211 0.94 -7.72 -7.04
N GLU A 212 0.98 -8.52 -5.98
CA GLU A 212 1.20 -8.05 -4.61
C GLU A 212 1.99 -9.05 -3.77
N ASP A 213 2.88 -8.57 -2.91
CA ASP A 213 3.59 -9.38 -1.91
C ASP A 213 4.31 -10.62 -2.50
N ILE A 214 4.86 -10.51 -3.71
CA ILE A 214 5.67 -11.54 -4.37
C ILE A 214 7.16 -11.21 -4.22
N SER A 215 7.95 -12.16 -3.76
CA SER A 215 9.37 -11.93 -3.47
C SER A 215 10.24 -11.68 -4.71
N ALA A 216 11.21 -10.79 -4.56
CA ALA A 216 12.29 -10.62 -5.54
C ALA A 216 13.29 -11.80 -5.46
N PRO A 217 13.86 -12.25 -6.59
CA PRO A 217 13.74 -11.67 -7.93
C PRO A 217 12.54 -12.17 -8.76
N ARG A 218 11.80 -13.21 -8.31
CA ARG A 218 10.73 -13.84 -9.09
C ARG A 218 9.66 -12.85 -9.56
N CYS A 219 9.29 -11.88 -8.72
CA CYS A 219 8.32 -10.84 -9.04
C CYS A 219 8.62 -10.11 -10.37
N PHE A 220 9.90 -9.91 -10.73
CA PHE A 220 10.29 -9.23 -11.96
C PHE A 220 9.97 -10.07 -13.19
N GLU A 221 10.33 -11.36 -13.16
CA GLU A 221 10.07 -12.29 -14.26
C GLU A 221 8.57 -12.52 -14.45
N ILE A 222 7.83 -12.71 -13.34
CA ILE A 222 6.37 -12.88 -13.35
C ILE A 222 5.70 -11.67 -13.99
N GLU A 223 6.01 -10.47 -13.52
CA GLU A 223 5.44 -9.25 -14.06
C GLU A 223 5.80 -9.05 -15.53
N GLU A 224 7.06 -9.24 -15.91
CA GLU A 224 7.51 -9.06 -17.28
C GLU A 224 6.82 -10.04 -18.25
N LYS A 225 6.80 -11.33 -17.92
CA LYS A 225 6.13 -12.35 -18.75
C LYS A 225 4.62 -12.08 -18.85
N LEU A 226 3.96 -11.71 -17.75
CA LEU A 226 2.52 -11.39 -17.77
C LEU A 226 2.22 -10.12 -18.59
N ARG A 227 3.01 -9.06 -18.45
CA ARG A 227 2.87 -7.83 -19.26
C ARG A 227 3.07 -8.08 -20.77
N LYS A 228 3.91 -9.05 -21.14
CA LYS A 228 4.15 -9.43 -22.55
C LYS A 228 3.04 -10.31 -23.14
N THR A 229 2.40 -11.13 -22.32
CA THR A 229 1.49 -12.19 -22.79
C THR A 229 0.01 -11.83 -22.64
N LEU A 230 -0.33 -10.92 -21.72
CA LEU A 230 -1.70 -10.49 -21.49
C LEU A 230 -2.06 -9.24 -22.27
N ASP A 231 -3.33 -9.14 -22.65
CA ASP A 231 -3.90 -7.97 -23.33
C ASP A 231 -4.59 -6.99 -22.35
N ILE A 232 -4.38 -7.17 -21.04
CA ILE A 232 -4.91 -6.35 -19.95
C ILE A 232 -3.75 -5.77 -19.11
N PRO A 233 -3.93 -4.61 -18.45
CA PRO A 233 -2.89 -4.01 -17.63
C PRO A 233 -2.50 -4.93 -16.48
N VAL A 234 -1.19 -5.17 -16.35
CA VAL A 234 -0.55 -5.85 -15.22
C VAL A 234 0.38 -4.85 -14.55
N MET A 235 0.29 -4.74 -13.22
CA MET A 235 1.18 -3.92 -12.41
C MET A 235 1.47 -4.62 -11.09
N HIS A 236 2.73 -4.64 -10.68
CA HIS A 236 3.10 -4.99 -9.32
C HIS A 236 3.09 -3.76 -8.41
N ASP A 237 2.26 -3.72 -7.37
CA ASP A 237 2.08 -2.51 -6.55
C ASP A 237 3.31 -2.19 -5.71
N ASP A 238 3.90 -3.20 -5.04
CA ASP A 238 5.13 -3.01 -4.24
C ASP A 238 6.30 -2.44 -5.04
N GLN A 239 6.32 -2.70 -6.35
CA GLN A 239 7.27 -2.09 -7.27
C GLN A 239 6.81 -0.70 -7.68
N HIS A 240 5.76 -0.65 -8.50
CA HIS A 240 5.40 0.54 -9.26
C HIS A 240 4.55 1.53 -8.49
N GLY A 241 3.66 1.06 -7.61
CA GLY A 241 2.91 1.91 -6.69
C GLY A 241 3.85 2.68 -5.77
N THR A 242 4.79 1.97 -5.12
CA THR A 242 5.83 2.59 -4.28
C THR A 242 6.62 3.64 -5.06
N ALA A 243 7.12 3.28 -6.24
CA ALA A 243 7.93 4.16 -7.07
C ALA A 243 7.19 5.45 -7.46
N VAL A 244 5.91 5.36 -7.81
CA VAL A 244 5.07 6.51 -8.17
C VAL A 244 4.90 7.48 -6.99
N VAL A 245 4.57 6.98 -5.80
CA VAL A 245 4.34 7.84 -4.63
C VAL A 245 5.66 8.43 -4.12
N VAL A 246 6.76 7.66 -4.14
CA VAL A 246 8.11 8.16 -3.83
C VAL A 246 8.50 9.30 -4.77
N LEU A 247 8.28 9.14 -6.08
CA LEU A 247 8.60 10.20 -7.04
C LEU A 247 7.73 11.45 -6.83
N ALA A 248 6.44 11.27 -6.52
CA ALA A 248 5.54 12.38 -6.23
C ALA A 248 6.01 13.19 -5.01
N ALA A 249 6.30 12.49 -3.90
CA ALA A 249 6.85 13.08 -2.69
C ALA A 249 8.19 13.77 -2.96
N LEU A 250 9.10 13.12 -3.70
CA LEU A 250 10.40 13.68 -4.05
C LEU A 250 10.29 14.97 -4.87
N LYS A 251 9.36 15.04 -5.84
CA LYS A 251 9.14 16.24 -6.65
C LYS A 251 8.75 17.44 -5.78
N ASN A 252 7.83 17.26 -4.83
CA ASN A 252 7.44 18.34 -3.92
C ASN A 252 8.52 18.67 -2.89
N ALA A 253 9.23 17.67 -2.37
CA ALA A 253 10.37 17.87 -1.49
C ALA A 253 11.47 18.72 -2.15
N LEU A 254 11.80 18.41 -3.41
CA LEU A 254 12.79 19.16 -4.20
C LEU A 254 12.36 20.60 -4.50
N LYS A 255 11.07 20.86 -4.74
CA LYS A 255 10.53 22.22 -4.86
C LYS A 255 10.75 23.01 -3.57
N LEU A 256 10.45 22.42 -2.41
CA LEU A 256 10.59 23.08 -1.12
C LEU A 256 12.04 23.46 -0.81
N VAL A 257 12.99 22.55 -1.08
CA VAL A 257 14.43 22.82 -0.88
C VAL A 257 15.10 23.51 -2.07
N LYS A 258 14.34 23.86 -3.12
CA LYS A 258 14.81 24.54 -4.34
C LYS A 258 15.97 23.82 -5.04
N LYS A 259 15.94 22.49 -5.08
CA LYS A 259 16.95 21.65 -5.77
C LYS A 259 16.38 21.03 -7.04
N ASN A 260 17.23 20.82 -8.04
CA ASN A 260 16.84 20.14 -9.29
C ASN A 260 17.14 18.63 -9.20
N ILE A 261 16.22 17.78 -9.66
CA ILE A 261 16.39 16.31 -9.61
C ILE A 261 17.65 15.81 -10.34
N GLY A 262 18.07 16.51 -11.40
CA GLY A 262 19.25 16.16 -12.19
C GLY A 262 20.59 16.53 -11.54
N SER A 263 20.59 17.33 -10.47
CA SER A 263 21.82 17.75 -9.79
C SER A 263 22.00 17.13 -8.40
N VAL A 264 20.94 16.55 -7.82
CA VAL A 264 21.00 15.96 -6.48
C VAL A 264 21.64 14.58 -6.46
N ARG A 265 22.35 14.26 -5.37
CA ARG A 265 22.88 12.92 -5.10
C ARG A 265 21.86 12.11 -4.32
N ILE A 266 21.37 11.02 -4.93
CA ILE A 266 20.33 10.16 -4.35
C ILE A 266 20.93 8.81 -3.96
N VAL A 267 20.65 8.38 -2.73
CA VAL A 267 21.00 7.04 -2.24
C VAL A 267 19.71 6.25 -1.99
N VAL A 268 19.56 5.12 -2.67
CA VAL A 268 18.45 4.19 -2.48
C VAL A 268 18.93 2.98 -1.71
N SER A 269 18.40 2.74 -0.50
CA SER A 269 18.69 1.54 0.30
C SER A 269 17.63 0.48 0.06
N GLY A 270 18.07 -0.68 -0.45
CA GLY A 270 17.23 -1.84 -0.72
C GLY A 270 17.04 -2.07 -2.22
N MET A 271 17.93 -2.81 -2.88
CA MET A 271 17.77 -3.20 -4.30
C MET A 271 16.89 -4.45 -4.49
N GLY A 272 15.76 -4.49 -3.77
CA GLY A 272 14.66 -5.43 -4.00
C GLY A 272 13.64 -4.88 -5.00
N ALA A 273 12.42 -5.43 -4.99
CA ALA A 273 11.32 -5.03 -5.88
C ALA A 273 11.09 -3.50 -5.90
N ALA A 274 10.79 -2.93 -4.73
CA ALA A 274 10.52 -1.50 -4.57
C ALA A 274 11.72 -0.61 -4.97
N GLY A 275 12.92 -0.89 -4.47
CA GLY A 275 14.06 0.00 -4.71
C GLY A 275 14.59 -0.04 -6.14
N VAL A 276 14.48 -1.18 -6.82
CA VAL A 276 14.72 -1.25 -8.28
C VAL A 276 13.74 -0.34 -9.02
N ALA A 277 12.44 -0.45 -8.73
CA ALA A 277 11.40 0.36 -9.38
C ALA A 277 11.53 1.85 -9.05
N CYS A 278 11.79 2.22 -7.79
CA CYS A 278 12.08 3.59 -7.36
C CYS A 278 13.28 4.16 -8.11
N THR A 279 14.37 3.39 -8.23
CA THR A 279 15.58 3.84 -8.94
C THR A 279 15.31 4.08 -10.43
N LYS A 280 14.58 3.16 -11.08
CA LYS A 280 14.21 3.31 -12.49
C LYS A 280 13.35 4.54 -12.73
N ILE A 281 12.32 4.78 -11.91
CA ILE A 281 11.40 5.90 -12.14
C ILE A 281 12.05 7.26 -11.85
N ILE A 282 12.94 7.37 -10.86
CA ILE A 282 13.64 8.65 -10.58
C ILE A 282 14.67 8.97 -11.68
N ILE A 283 15.34 7.95 -12.24
CA ILE A 283 16.21 8.12 -13.42
C ILE A 283 15.37 8.56 -14.64
N ALA A 284 14.21 7.92 -14.86
CA ALA A 284 13.28 8.32 -15.91
C ALA A 284 12.77 9.76 -15.73
N ALA A 285 12.63 10.22 -14.48
CA ALA A 285 12.27 11.59 -14.13
C ALA A 285 13.44 12.60 -14.23
N GLY A 286 14.65 12.15 -14.57
CA GLY A 286 15.80 13.01 -14.84
C GLY A 286 16.93 12.98 -13.81
N ALA A 287 16.87 12.11 -12.79
CA ALA A 287 17.97 11.95 -11.84
C ALA A 287 19.23 11.42 -12.53
N LYS A 288 20.38 12.04 -12.26
CA LYS A 288 21.67 11.70 -12.88
C LYS A 288 22.66 11.02 -11.93
N HIS A 289 22.55 11.27 -10.63
CA HIS A 289 23.49 10.77 -9.61
C HIS A 289 22.75 9.88 -8.62
N VAL A 290 22.70 8.57 -8.91
CA VAL A 290 21.97 7.61 -8.09
C VAL A 290 22.86 6.44 -7.71
N ASN A 291 22.92 6.14 -6.41
CA ASN A 291 23.56 4.95 -5.86
C ASN A 291 22.49 4.02 -5.27
N GLY A 292 22.45 2.77 -5.72
CA GLY A 292 21.55 1.73 -5.22
C GLY A 292 22.30 0.73 -4.34
N CYS A 293 21.83 0.56 -3.09
CA CYS A 293 22.48 -0.28 -2.09
C CYS A 293 21.69 -1.57 -1.82
N ASN A 294 22.37 -2.69 -1.68
CA ASN A 294 21.84 -3.89 -1.04
C ASN A 294 22.48 -4.08 0.35
N ARG A 295 22.30 -5.25 0.97
CA ARG A 295 22.87 -5.58 2.29
C ARG A 295 24.40 -5.51 2.34
N LYS A 296 25.10 -5.70 1.21
CA LYS A 296 26.57 -5.68 1.13
C LYS A 296 27.14 -4.28 0.86
N GLY A 297 26.37 -3.38 0.25
CA GLY A 297 26.80 -2.01 -0.08
C GLY A 297 26.19 -1.51 -1.38
N VAL A 298 26.83 -0.51 -2.00
CA VAL A 298 26.43 0.06 -3.30
C VAL A 298 26.69 -0.95 -4.41
N VAL A 299 25.62 -1.48 -4.99
CA VAL A 299 25.63 -2.47 -6.08
C VAL A 299 25.18 -1.91 -7.42
N PHE A 300 24.70 -0.66 -7.40
CA PHE A 300 24.38 0.12 -8.58
C PHE A 300 24.90 1.55 -8.40
N SER A 301 25.52 2.08 -9.45
CA SER A 301 25.86 3.51 -9.53
C SER A 301 25.69 3.98 -10.96
N THR A 302 25.02 5.12 -11.15
CA THR A 302 24.86 5.74 -12.47
C THR A 302 26.21 6.12 -13.09
N GLU A 303 27.23 6.41 -12.27
CA GLU A 303 28.57 6.74 -12.73
C GLU A 303 29.30 5.52 -13.33
N LYS A 304 29.01 4.30 -12.86
CA LYS A 304 29.65 3.06 -13.34
C LYS A 304 28.93 2.47 -14.56
N CYS A 305 27.60 2.35 -14.53
CA CYS A 305 26.84 1.73 -15.63
C CYS A 305 26.45 2.72 -16.74
N GLY A 306 26.33 4.01 -16.41
CA GLY A 306 25.75 5.02 -17.28
C GLY A 306 24.21 5.00 -17.29
N LEU A 307 23.61 6.14 -17.61
CA LEU A 307 22.15 6.33 -17.57
C LEU A 307 21.42 5.57 -18.68
N GLU A 308 21.94 5.55 -19.89
CA GLU A 308 21.27 4.91 -21.03
C GLU A 308 21.22 3.38 -20.89
N ALA A 309 22.29 2.78 -20.37
CA ALA A 309 22.29 1.36 -20.03
C ALA A 309 21.25 1.05 -18.95
N ALA A 310 21.23 1.84 -17.87
CA ALA A 310 20.28 1.67 -16.77
C ALA A 310 18.81 1.84 -17.20
N LYS A 311 18.53 2.70 -18.18
CA LYS A 311 17.18 2.85 -18.76
C LYS A 311 16.75 1.65 -19.59
N LYS A 312 17.70 1.04 -20.32
CA LYS A 312 17.43 -0.09 -21.21
C LYS A 312 17.32 -1.42 -20.46
N ASP A 313 18.32 -1.74 -19.65
CA ASP A 313 18.38 -2.96 -18.84
C ASP A 313 18.99 -2.65 -17.47
N PHE A 314 18.13 -2.23 -16.55
CA PHE A 314 18.57 -1.90 -15.19
C PHE A 314 19.10 -3.11 -14.43
N LEU A 315 18.52 -4.30 -14.65
CA LEU A 315 18.87 -5.48 -13.86
C LEU A 315 20.28 -5.97 -14.22
N SER A 316 20.69 -5.86 -15.48
CA SER A 316 22.07 -6.15 -15.89
C SER A 316 23.11 -5.18 -15.32
N CYS A 317 22.70 -3.97 -14.91
CA CYS A 317 23.59 -3.01 -14.26
C CYS A 317 23.86 -3.33 -12.77
N LEU A 318 23.17 -4.31 -12.17
CA LEU A 318 23.32 -4.64 -10.75
C LEU A 318 24.50 -5.60 -10.53
N ASP A 319 25.53 -5.13 -9.82
CA ASP A 319 26.66 -5.94 -9.38
C ASP A 319 26.46 -6.36 -7.91
N ARG A 320 25.58 -7.34 -7.69
CA ARG A 320 25.03 -7.66 -6.35
C ARG A 320 26.08 -8.17 -5.37
N ASP A 321 27.18 -8.73 -5.87
CA ASP A 321 28.20 -9.41 -5.09
C ASP A 321 29.49 -8.60 -4.91
N ASN A 322 29.71 -7.57 -5.72
CA ASN A 322 30.91 -6.72 -5.65
C ASN A 322 30.53 -5.26 -5.37
N PRO A 323 30.19 -4.92 -4.10
CA PRO A 323 29.81 -3.56 -3.74
C PRO A 323 30.99 -2.59 -3.89
N ILE A 324 30.72 -1.39 -4.42
CA ILE A 324 31.75 -0.36 -4.68
C ILE A 324 32.13 0.39 -3.39
N MET A 325 31.16 0.57 -2.49
CA MET A 325 31.33 1.22 -1.18
C MET A 325 30.19 0.82 -0.24
N SER A 326 30.33 1.10 1.05
CA SER A 326 29.26 0.89 2.04
C SER A 326 28.13 1.92 1.90
N LEU A 327 26.94 1.58 2.41
CA LEU A 327 25.80 2.52 2.50
C LEU A 327 26.18 3.83 3.20
N LYS A 328 26.92 3.75 4.30
CA LYS A 328 27.33 4.92 5.10
C LYS A 328 28.32 5.82 4.37
N GLN A 329 29.18 5.26 3.51
CA GLN A 329 30.05 6.05 2.63
C GLN A 329 29.24 6.74 1.53
N ALA A 330 28.27 6.05 0.93
CA ALA A 330 27.41 6.62 -0.10
C ALA A 330 26.57 7.81 0.39
N LEU A 331 26.20 7.81 1.67
CA LEU A 331 25.45 8.90 2.32
C LEU A 331 26.24 10.21 2.50
N VAL A 332 27.57 10.16 2.47
CA VAL A 332 28.38 11.37 2.67
C VAL A 332 28.15 12.36 1.53
N GLY A 333 27.58 13.52 1.86
CA GLY A 333 27.19 14.54 0.90
C GLY A 333 26.02 14.14 -0.02
N ALA A 334 25.23 13.13 0.34
CA ALA A 334 23.98 12.84 -0.34
C ALA A 334 22.92 13.90 -0.01
N ASP A 335 22.08 14.27 -0.97
CA ASP A 335 20.94 15.17 -0.75
C ASP A 335 19.68 14.42 -0.32
N VAL A 336 19.52 13.21 -0.85
CA VAL A 336 18.30 12.40 -0.72
C VAL A 336 18.66 10.98 -0.31
N PHE A 337 17.99 10.48 0.72
CA PHE A 337 17.97 9.06 1.08
C PHE A 337 16.57 8.49 0.87
N ILE A 338 16.48 7.34 0.21
CA ILE A 338 15.25 6.58 0.00
C ILE A 338 15.46 5.16 0.51
N GLY A 339 14.88 4.84 1.66
CA GLY A 339 14.93 3.52 2.28
C GLY A 339 13.68 2.70 1.99
N VAL A 340 13.88 1.52 1.40
CA VAL A 340 12.87 0.47 1.16
C VAL A 340 13.46 -0.89 1.51
N SER A 341 14.10 -0.97 2.68
CA SER A 341 15.02 -2.04 3.05
C SER A 341 14.69 -2.69 4.39
N ALA A 342 15.49 -2.44 5.42
CA ALA A 342 15.40 -3.07 6.72
C ALA A 342 15.44 -2.01 7.83
N ALA A 343 14.91 -2.37 8.99
CA ALA A 343 14.86 -1.49 10.15
C ALA A 343 16.25 -1.08 10.67
N ASN A 344 16.33 0.12 11.24
CA ASN A 344 17.46 0.58 12.08
C ASN A 344 18.87 0.49 11.44
N LEU A 345 18.97 0.74 10.14
CA LEU A 345 20.24 0.78 9.40
C LEU A 345 21.05 2.05 9.64
N LEU A 346 20.37 3.17 9.90
CA LEU A 346 20.99 4.48 10.03
C LEU A 346 20.81 5.07 11.42
N SER A 347 21.82 5.81 11.86
CA SER A 347 21.78 6.62 13.08
C SER A 347 21.61 8.10 12.76
N PRO A 348 21.21 8.95 13.72
CA PRO A 348 21.24 10.40 13.57
C PRO A 348 22.60 10.97 13.12
N ASN A 349 23.70 10.35 13.54
CA ASN A 349 25.04 10.78 13.14
C ASN A 349 25.34 10.45 11.67
N ASP A 350 24.71 9.43 11.11
CA ASP A 350 24.83 9.13 9.68
C ASP A 350 24.05 10.17 8.86
N LEU A 351 22.88 10.61 9.31
CA LEU A 351 22.12 11.68 8.67
C LEU A 351 22.87 13.01 8.65
N LYS A 352 23.62 13.34 9.71
CA LYS A 352 24.45 14.57 9.78
C LYS A 352 25.54 14.63 8.70
N LYS A 353 25.97 13.48 8.15
CA LYS A 353 26.99 13.41 7.09
C LYS A 353 26.42 13.72 5.70
N MET A 354 25.09 13.73 5.56
CA MET A 354 24.41 14.17 4.34
C MET A 354 24.51 15.69 4.17
N SER A 355 24.24 16.16 2.95
CA SER A 355 24.20 17.59 2.60
C SER A 355 23.24 18.38 3.48
N LYS A 356 23.38 19.72 3.48
CA LYS A 356 22.36 20.61 4.05
C LYS A 356 21.03 20.43 3.31
N ASP A 357 19.94 20.70 4.00
CA ASP A 357 18.57 20.51 3.50
C ASP A 357 18.32 19.09 2.97
N ARG A 358 18.73 18.10 3.78
CA ARG A 358 18.60 16.67 3.45
C ARG A 358 17.16 16.20 3.49
N ILE A 359 16.81 15.39 2.50
CA ILE A 359 15.53 14.73 2.35
C ILE A 359 15.71 13.25 2.70
N VAL A 360 14.92 12.72 3.63
CA VAL A 360 15.05 11.34 4.10
C VAL A 360 13.68 10.67 4.08
N PHE A 361 13.53 9.68 3.21
CA PHE A 361 12.36 8.81 3.15
C PHE A 361 12.74 7.45 3.75
N ALA A 362 12.24 7.11 4.93
CA ALA A 362 12.52 5.86 5.62
C ALA A 362 11.25 5.01 5.68
N MET A 363 11.08 4.08 4.73
CA MET A 363 9.80 3.44 4.43
C MET A 363 9.78 1.93 4.72
N ALA A 364 10.82 1.38 5.34
CA ALA A 364 10.72 0.02 5.88
C ALA A 364 9.56 -0.07 6.91
N ASN A 365 8.78 -1.15 6.81
CA ASN A 365 7.66 -1.44 7.68
C ASN A 365 7.90 -2.74 8.46
N PRO A 366 7.43 -2.86 9.72
CA PRO A 366 6.80 -1.80 10.52
C PRO A 366 7.81 -0.78 11.09
N ASP A 367 9.09 -1.15 11.13
CA ASP A 367 10.17 -0.34 11.71
C ASP A 367 11.05 0.27 10.60
N PRO A 368 11.13 1.62 10.51
CA PRO A 368 11.89 2.30 9.46
C PRO A 368 13.42 2.13 9.56
N GLU A 369 14.13 2.51 8.49
CA GLU A 369 15.61 2.46 8.41
C GLU A 369 16.31 3.30 9.49
N VAL A 370 15.62 4.29 10.05
CA VAL A 370 16.09 5.14 11.14
C VAL A 370 14.91 5.45 12.04
N ASP A 371 15.14 5.54 13.36
CA ASP A 371 14.11 5.96 14.31
C ASP A 371 13.51 7.31 13.87
N PRO A 372 12.22 7.36 13.47
CA PRO A 372 11.57 8.58 13.01
C PRO A 372 11.65 9.72 14.02
N PHE A 373 11.50 9.45 15.32
CA PHE A 373 11.49 10.47 16.36
C PHE A 373 12.83 11.20 16.50
N GLN A 374 13.92 10.52 16.16
CA GLN A 374 15.24 11.13 16.10
C GLN A 374 15.48 11.77 14.73
N ALA A 375 15.12 11.08 13.65
CA ALA A 375 15.40 11.51 12.28
C ALA A 375 14.80 12.87 11.94
N VAL A 376 13.56 13.15 12.35
CA VAL A 376 12.88 14.42 12.03
C VAL A 376 13.69 15.64 12.51
N LYS A 377 14.44 15.52 13.61
CA LYS A 377 15.27 16.61 14.16
C LYS A 377 16.51 16.93 13.33
N TYR A 378 16.91 16.03 12.43
CA TYR A 378 18.12 16.16 11.63
C TYR A 378 17.82 16.28 10.14
N CYS A 379 16.56 16.17 9.73
CA CYS A 379 16.16 16.25 8.33
C CYS A 379 15.46 17.57 8.07
N ARG A 380 15.63 18.12 6.87
CA ARG A 380 14.78 19.22 6.42
C ARG A 380 13.40 18.70 6.01
N ILE A 381 13.36 17.49 5.47
CA ILE A 381 12.13 16.79 5.12
C ILE A 381 12.31 15.33 5.51
N PHE A 382 11.38 14.82 6.29
CA PHE A 382 11.30 13.41 6.67
C PHE A 382 9.96 12.83 6.21
N ALA A 383 10.00 11.63 5.66
CA ALA A 383 8.81 10.87 5.27
C ALA A 383 8.99 9.39 5.63
N THR A 384 7.89 8.70 5.88
CA THR A 384 7.90 7.28 6.26
C THR A 384 6.66 6.55 5.75
N GLY A 385 6.64 5.22 5.81
CA GLY A 385 5.44 4.42 5.52
C GLY A 385 4.40 4.44 6.64
N ARG A 386 4.78 4.91 7.83
CA ARG A 386 3.92 4.95 9.02
C ARG A 386 2.87 6.05 8.96
N SER A 387 1.65 5.74 9.40
CA SER A 387 0.52 6.68 9.42
C SER A 387 0.51 7.64 10.60
N ASP A 388 1.32 7.40 11.63
CA ASP A 388 1.44 8.26 12.82
C ASP A 388 2.46 9.41 12.65
N PHE A 389 3.02 9.58 11.45
CA PHE A 389 3.94 10.66 11.10
C PHE A 389 3.42 11.49 9.92
N PRO A 390 3.82 12.77 9.82
CA PRO A 390 3.63 13.55 8.61
C PRO A 390 4.29 12.88 7.39
N ASN A 391 3.84 13.25 6.19
CA ASN A 391 4.38 12.74 4.93
C ASN A 391 4.37 11.20 4.82
N GLN A 392 3.23 10.58 5.10
CA GLN A 392 3.10 9.13 4.90
C GLN A 392 3.22 8.79 3.40
N ILE A 393 4.23 8.00 3.03
CA ILE A 393 4.38 7.43 1.69
C ILE A 393 3.65 6.09 1.66
N ASN A 394 2.49 6.07 1.02
CA ASN A 394 1.63 4.88 0.94
C ASN A 394 1.15 4.65 -0.49
N ASN A 395 1.38 3.45 -1.02
CA ASN A 395 1.05 3.04 -2.39
C ASN A 395 -0.45 3.18 -2.72
N ALA A 396 -1.31 3.21 -1.70
CA ALA A 396 -2.74 3.47 -1.84
C ALA A 396 -3.07 4.85 -2.45
N LEU A 397 -2.12 5.78 -2.51
CA LEU A 397 -2.25 7.03 -3.28
C LEU A 397 -2.12 6.82 -4.79
N ALA A 398 -1.55 5.70 -5.24
CA ALA A 398 -1.23 5.43 -6.64
C ALA A 398 -2.16 4.37 -7.26
N PHE A 399 -2.16 3.14 -6.73
CA PHE A 399 -2.79 2.02 -7.44
C PHE A 399 -4.29 2.20 -7.75
N PRO A 400 -5.14 2.79 -6.88
CA PRO A 400 -6.56 2.92 -7.20
C PRO A 400 -6.77 3.83 -8.41
N GLY A 401 -6.07 4.97 -8.43
CA GLY A 401 -6.12 5.94 -9.54
C GLY A 401 -5.50 5.40 -10.83
N ILE A 402 -4.37 4.70 -10.75
CA ILE A 402 -3.70 4.12 -11.93
C ILE A 402 -4.60 3.11 -12.61
N PHE A 403 -5.16 2.15 -11.86
CA PHE A 403 -6.07 1.16 -12.44
C PHE A 403 -7.38 1.79 -12.89
N ARG A 404 -7.95 2.76 -12.16
CA ARG A 404 -9.16 3.46 -12.61
C ARG A 404 -8.93 4.15 -13.96
N GLY A 405 -7.80 4.85 -14.11
CA GLY A 405 -7.42 5.47 -15.39
C GLY A 405 -7.23 4.44 -16.51
N ALA A 406 -6.53 3.34 -16.23
CA ALA A 406 -6.30 2.25 -17.19
C ALA A 406 -7.61 1.57 -17.64
N LEU A 407 -8.51 1.26 -16.70
CA LEU A 407 -9.81 0.64 -16.98
C LEU A 407 -10.72 1.57 -17.79
N ASN A 408 -10.78 2.86 -17.44
CA ASN A 408 -11.61 3.86 -18.13
C ASN A 408 -11.33 3.91 -19.65
N VAL A 409 -10.06 3.71 -20.04
CA VAL A 409 -9.62 3.72 -21.44
C VAL A 409 -9.34 2.33 -22.01
N ARG A 410 -9.65 1.26 -21.25
CA ARG A 410 -9.34 -0.14 -21.59
C ARG A 410 -7.90 -0.30 -22.07
N ALA A 411 -6.94 0.27 -21.33
CA ALA A 411 -5.53 0.19 -21.66
C ALA A 411 -5.09 -1.28 -21.84
N LYS A 412 -4.11 -1.53 -22.71
CA LYS A 412 -3.48 -2.86 -22.85
C LYS A 412 -2.37 -3.07 -21.82
N ALA A 413 -1.79 -1.98 -21.29
CA ALA A 413 -0.65 -2.02 -20.38
C ALA A 413 -0.65 -0.77 -19.47
N ILE A 414 0.14 -0.82 -18.41
CA ILE A 414 0.58 0.34 -17.62
C ILE A 414 2.07 0.57 -17.94
N ASN A 415 2.38 1.59 -18.75
CA ASN A 415 3.74 1.92 -19.18
C ASN A 415 4.37 3.02 -18.33
N GLU A 416 5.62 3.39 -18.63
CA GLU A 416 6.36 4.39 -17.83
C GLU A 416 5.75 5.79 -17.96
N GLU A 417 5.22 6.17 -19.12
CA GLU A 417 4.55 7.45 -19.32
C GLU A 417 3.32 7.58 -18.39
N MET A 418 2.56 6.49 -18.22
CA MET A 418 1.44 6.45 -17.29
C MET A 418 1.89 6.57 -15.82
N LYS A 419 3.00 5.92 -15.44
CA LYS A 419 3.53 6.00 -14.06
C LYS A 419 4.07 7.39 -13.74
N LEU A 420 4.82 8.00 -14.66
CA LEU A 420 5.31 9.37 -14.52
C LEU A 420 4.13 10.35 -14.42
N ALA A 421 3.10 10.20 -15.26
CA ALA A 421 1.90 11.01 -15.21
C ALA A 421 1.12 10.85 -13.89
N ALA A 422 1.06 9.64 -13.33
CA ALA A 422 0.48 9.41 -12.01
C ALA A 422 1.27 10.15 -10.92
N ALA A 423 2.60 10.08 -10.93
CA ALA A 423 3.45 10.77 -9.96
C ALA A 423 3.29 12.30 -10.06
N ASP A 424 3.22 12.84 -11.29
CA ASP A 424 2.95 14.26 -11.54
C ASP A 424 1.56 14.68 -11.04
N ALA A 425 0.54 13.85 -11.24
CA ALA A 425 -0.82 14.13 -10.78
C ALA A 425 -0.92 14.15 -9.25
N ILE A 426 -0.25 13.23 -8.55
CA ILE A 426 -0.20 13.22 -7.09
C ILE A 426 0.57 14.44 -6.57
N ALA A 427 1.75 14.73 -7.13
CA ALA A 427 2.55 15.87 -6.70
C ALA A 427 1.83 17.21 -6.94
N GLY A 428 1.12 17.34 -8.06
CA GLY A 428 0.38 18.53 -8.45
C GLY A 428 -0.96 18.74 -7.75
N LEU A 429 -1.36 17.89 -6.80
CA LEU A 429 -2.51 18.14 -5.93
C LEU A 429 -2.23 19.14 -4.81
N ILE A 430 -0.96 19.32 -4.48
CA ILE A 430 -0.49 20.29 -3.49
C ILE A 430 0.07 21.47 -4.25
N GLU A 431 -0.56 22.63 -4.07
CA GLU A 431 -0.10 23.87 -4.70
C GLU A 431 1.26 24.30 -4.12
N PRO A 432 2.13 24.96 -4.90
CA PRO A 432 3.49 25.28 -4.47
C PRO A 432 3.61 26.05 -3.15
N ASP A 433 2.62 26.89 -2.82
CA ASP A 433 2.53 27.68 -1.58
C ASP A 433 2.03 26.86 -0.37
N GLN A 434 1.40 25.72 -0.62
CA GLN A 434 0.94 24.79 0.42
C GLN A 434 2.02 23.78 0.83
N ILE A 435 3.07 23.61 0.04
CA ILE A 435 4.14 22.65 0.34
C ILE A 435 4.90 23.11 1.59
N THR A 436 4.91 22.27 2.62
CA THR A 436 5.69 22.48 3.84
C THR A 436 6.57 21.26 4.13
N GLU A 437 7.46 21.36 5.13
CA GLU A 437 8.30 20.22 5.54
C GLU A 437 7.47 19.00 5.98
N GLU A 438 6.25 19.23 6.47
CA GLU A 438 5.33 18.22 6.98
C GLU A 438 4.18 17.92 5.99
N TYR A 439 4.16 18.57 4.81
CA TYR A 439 3.14 18.37 3.78
C TYR A 439 3.72 18.41 2.37
N ILE A 440 4.33 17.31 1.94
CA ILE A 440 4.83 17.09 0.57
C ILE A 440 4.01 16.09 -0.25
N ILE A 441 3.11 15.36 0.40
CA ILE A 441 2.28 14.30 -0.19
C ILE A 441 0.85 14.39 0.37
N PRO A 442 -0.20 14.25 -0.46
CA PRO A 442 -1.57 14.35 0.03
C PRO A 442 -1.95 13.14 0.88
N SER A 443 -3.01 13.29 1.68
CA SER A 443 -3.61 12.18 2.43
C SER A 443 -4.29 11.19 1.47
N ILE A 444 -4.28 9.90 1.81
CA ILE A 444 -5.08 8.86 1.12
C ILE A 444 -6.58 9.21 1.12
N PHE A 445 -7.05 9.95 2.13
CA PHE A 445 -8.45 10.36 2.24
C PHE A 445 -8.80 11.60 1.40
N ASP A 446 -7.83 12.20 0.71
CA ASP A 446 -8.11 13.25 -0.26
C ASP A 446 -8.81 12.64 -1.49
N ARG A 447 -10.14 12.83 -1.55
CA ARG A 447 -10.99 12.29 -2.61
C ARG A 447 -10.58 12.74 -4.02
N ARG A 448 -9.81 13.83 -4.15
CA ARG A 448 -9.32 14.34 -5.44
C ARG A 448 -8.23 13.45 -6.05
N VAL A 449 -7.55 12.63 -5.24
CA VAL A 449 -6.38 11.83 -5.67
C VAL A 449 -6.76 10.89 -6.81
N VAL A 450 -7.78 10.06 -6.61
CA VAL A 450 -8.15 9.04 -7.60
C VAL A 450 -8.57 9.67 -8.92
N ASP A 451 -9.39 10.71 -8.90
CA ASP A 451 -9.86 11.38 -10.11
C ASP A 451 -8.72 12.04 -10.89
N LYS A 452 -7.81 12.75 -10.20
CA LYS A 452 -6.65 13.39 -10.84
C LYS A 452 -5.68 12.38 -11.43
N VAL A 453 -5.35 11.33 -10.67
CA VAL A 453 -4.46 10.26 -11.14
C VAL A 453 -5.09 9.52 -12.31
N ALA A 454 -6.37 9.13 -12.20
CA ALA A 454 -7.07 8.41 -13.27
C ALA A 454 -7.13 9.24 -14.56
N GLY A 455 -7.42 10.55 -14.47
CA GLY A 455 -7.43 11.44 -15.62
C GLY A 455 -6.06 11.57 -16.29
N ALA A 456 -4.99 11.75 -15.50
CA ALA A 456 -3.62 11.85 -16.01
C ALA A 456 -3.16 10.54 -16.66
N VAL A 457 -3.43 9.40 -16.01
CA VAL A 457 -3.08 8.06 -16.50
C VAL A 457 -3.85 7.74 -17.79
N ALA A 458 -5.15 8.04 -17.85
CA ALA A 458 -5.96 7.88 -19.07
C ALA A 458 -5.42 8.73 -20.22
N LYS A 459 -5.01 9.98 -19.96
CA LYS A 459 -4.39 10.87 -20.95
C LYS A 459 -3.06 10.31 -21.45
N ALA A 460 -2.20 9.83 -20.55
CA ALA A 460 -0.92 9.23 -20.89
C ALA A 460 -1.08 7.92 -21.69
N ALA A 461 -2.06 7.08 -21.33
CA ALA A 461 -2.39 5.86 -22.04
C ALA A 461 -2.84 6.11 -23.49
N ARG A 462 -3.62 7.18 -23.72
CA ARG A 462 -3.99 7.61 -25.08
C ARG A 462 -2.80 8.13 -25.85
N LYS A 463 -1.98 9.00 -25.24
CA LYS A 463 -0.79 9.59 -25.87
C LYS A 463 0.23 8.54 -26.30
N SER A 464 0.42 7.50 -25.49
CA SER A 464 1.35 6.40 -25.76
C SER A 464 0.76 5.27 -26.62
N GLY A 465 -0.50 5.38 -27.04
CA GLY A 465 -1.12 4.41 -27.95
C GLY A 465 -1.57 3.09 -27.30
N VAL A 466 -1.53 2.97 -25.97
CA VAL A 466 -1.94 1.72 -25.28
C VAL A 466 -3.43 1.68 -24.93
N ALA A 467 -4.16 2.80 -25.06
CA ALA A 467 -5.60 2.86 -24.84
C ALA A 467 -6.40 2.21 -25.98
N ARG A 468 -7.39 1.35 -25.66
CA ARG A 468 -8.32 0.75 -26.65
C ARG A 468 -9.66 1.49 -26.77
N ARG A 469 -10.01 2.31 -25.79
CA ARG A 469 -11.22 3.13 -25.82
C ARG A 469 -10.86 4.59 -26.06
N HIS A 470 -11.27 5.11 -27.20
CA HIS A 470 -11.17 6.54 -27.50
C HIS A 470 -12.54 7.15 -27.22
N PHE A 471 -12.62 7.92 -26.15
CA PHE A 471 -13.73 8.84 -25.97
C PHE A 471 -13.27 10.24 -26.39
N PRO A 472 -14.10 11.03 -27.07
CA PRO A 472 -13.88 12.47 -27.18
C PRO A 472 -13.78 13.08 -25.77
N ALA A 473 -12.93 14.08 -25.57
CA ALA A 473 -12.54 14.61 -24.27
C ALA A 473 -13.65 15.33 -23.48
N GLU A 474 -14.91 15.32 -23.92
CA GLU A 474 -15.95 16.24 -23.47
C GLU A 474 -17.09 15.61 -22.65
N ALA A 475 -17.13 14.29 -22.44
CA ALA A 475 -18.27 13.63 -21.79
C ALA A 475 -18.27 13.62 -20.24
N HIS A 476 -17.55 14.53 -19.58
CA HIS A 476 -17.54 14.68 -18.12
C HIS A 476 -17.98 16.09 -17.68
N GLN A 477 -19.16 16.50 -18.13
CA GLN A 477 -20.00 17.40 -17.35
C GLN A 477 -21.43 16.86 -17.39
N SER A 478 -22.06 16.79 -16.21
CA SER A 478 -23.41 16.31 -15.92
C SER A 478 -23.60 14.79 -15.86
N GLY A 479 -23.95 14.32 -14.67
CA GLY A 479 -24.25 12.92 -14.35
C GLY A 479 -24.46 12.67 -12.86
N THR A 480 -24.96 13.65 -12.11
CA THR A 480 -25.64 13.41 -10.84
C THR A 480 -26.91 12.65 -11.15
N LEU A 481 -26.91 11.34 -10.90
CA LEU A 481 -28.12 10.54 -10.85
C LEU A 481 -28.70 10.67 -9.44
N GLY A 482 -29.92 11.22 -9.37
CA GLY A 482 -30.79 11.15 -8.21
C GLY A 482 -31.48 9.80 -8.08
#